data_AF-A0A2V5W928-F1
#
_entry.id   AF-A0A2V5W928-F1
#
_cell.length_a   1.000
_cell.length_b   1.000
_cell.length_c   1.000
_cell.angle_alpha   90.00
_cell.angle_beta   90.00
_cell.angle_gamma   90.00
#
_symmetry.space_group_name_H-M   'P 1'
#
loop_
_entity.id
_entity.type
_entity.pdbx_description
1 polymer ?
#
loop_
_entity_poly.entity_id
_entity_poly.type
_entity_poly.pdbx_seq_one_letter_code
_entity_poly.pdbx_strand_id
1 'polypeptide(L)'
;MDGSPFTARIENYWPDFRIDNGKPSSVSEQPNNPAVVVIVRGKAIPVSAAANPHGDSKPGAAPDMPADGATAPNHLTLFIADNGGVSYTLESRKTGRSTGKLELNNPLTTGWADWQLTVDRTIPHAEEWMEFNPSTAPTAGPELPDGVRVRSAQGGRTSEQWIPSGWQISMPAGTADVQVAYGWKQIPLSVALELLDFEVQRNEGSDSPAGFKSTVRVTNAEGDSATGQCWMNNPFSYPGQWWRTFSGLTYKMSQASWNPDNLGQSTIQILRDPGWLLKWIGSLLIVSGIFMLFYVKKFRRPSRTVVPPPTLTSPPVRREEELISSAT
;
A
#
# COMPACT_ATOMS: atom_id res chain seq x y z
N MET A 1 -30.87 -21.53 18.19
CA MET A 1 -31.70 -20.36 18.52
C MET A 1 -33.00 -20.93 19.05
N ASP A 2 -33.05 -21.23 20.34
CA ASP A 2 -34.21 -21.93 20.90
C ASP A 2 -35.30 -20.91 21.20
N GLY A 3 -36.48 -21.11 20.60
CA GLY A 3 -37.66 -20.27 20.78
C GLY A 3 -37.89 -19.15 19.75
N SER A 4 -37.10 -19.05 18.68
CA SER A 4 -37.36 -18.08 17.59
C SER A 4 -38.19 -18.70 16.46
N PRO A 5 -38.99 -17.91 15.69
CA PRO A 5 -39.69 -18.39 14.50
C PRO A 5 -38.76 -18.65 13.30
N PHE A 6 -37.45 -18.53 13.52
CA PHE A 6 -36.42 -18.75 12.52
C PHE A 6 -35.74 -20.08 12.77
N THR A 7 -35.68 -20.88 11.72
CA THR A 7 -34.83 -22.06 11.66
C THR A 7 -33.53 -21.68 10.96
N ALA A 8 -32.39 -21.89 11.61
CA ALA A 8 -31.08 -21.67 11.00
C ALA A 8 -30.43 -23.03 10.73
N ARG A 9 -29.88 -23.18 9.53
CA ARG A 9 -29.12 -24.36 9.13
C ARG A 9 -27.77 -23.89 8.60
N ILE A 10 -26.70 -24.48 9.13
CA ILE A 10 -25.37 -24.32 8.54
C ILE A 10 -25.39 -25.06 7.20
N GLU A 11 -25.14 -24.32 6.12
CA GLU A 11 -25.09 -24.87 4.78
C GLU A 11 -23.69 -25.39 4.50
N ASN A 12 -22.67 -24.58 4.76
CA ASN A 12 -21.26 -24.96 4.61
C ASN A 12 -20.43 -24.39 5.76
N TYR A 13 -19.39 -25.14 6.11
CA TYR A 13 -18.41 -24.75 7.11
C TYR A 13 -17.03 -25.10 6.58
N TRP A 14 -16.11 -24.14 6.67
CA TRP A 14 -14.70 -24.35 6.33
C TRP A 14 -13.86 -23.95 7.54
N PRO A 15 -13.24 -24.91 8.23
CA PRO A 15 -12.43 -24.61 9.41
C PRO A 15 -11.19 -23.76 9.09
N ASP A 16 -10.66 -23.86 7.87
CA ASP A 16 -9.50 -23.11 7.40
C ASP A 16 -9.80 -22.44 6.07
N PHE A 17 -10.73 -21.49 6.13
CA PHE A 17 -11.37 -20.89 4.97
C PHE A 17 -10.39 -20.16 4.07
N ARG A 18 -10.51 -20.48 2.79
CA ARG A 18 -9.88 -19.75 1.70
C ARG A 18 -10.83 -19.67 0.52
N ILE A 19 -10.68 -18.61 -0.27
CA ILE A 19 -11.27 -18.58 -1.60
C ILE A 19 -10.23 -19.13 -2.56
N ASP A 20 -10.51 -20.31 -3.12
CA ASP A 20 -9.68 -20.95 -4.13
C ASP A 20 -10.45 -20.94 -5.45
N ASN A 21 -9.86 -20.29 -6.46
CA ASN A 21 -10.46 -20.09 -7.78
C ASN A 21 -11.91 -19.55 -7.73
N GLY A 22 -12.14 -18.58 -6.84
CA GLY A 22 -13.44 -17.92 -6.68
C GLY A 22 -14.50 -18.73 -5.93
N LYS A 23 -14.16 -19.92 -5.40
CA LYS A 23 -15.06 -20.73 -4.58
C LYS A 23 -14.50 -20.96 -3.18
N PRO A 24 -15.36 -20.97 -2.14
CA PRO A 24 -14.91 -21.20 -0.77
C PRO A 24 -14.49 -22.66 -0.53
N SER A 25 -13.31 -22.85 0.04
CA SER A 25 -12.71 -24.15 0.38
C SER A 25 -11.98 -24.11 1.73
N SER A 26 -11.65 -25.29 2.28
CA SER A 26 -10.85 -25.42 3.50
C SER A 26 -9.49 -25.98 3.14
N VAL A 27 -8.42 -25.28 3.52
CA VAL A 27 -7.04 -25.74 3.27
C VAL A 27 -6.67 -26.89 4.20
N SER A 28 -7.22 -26.90 5.40
CA SER A 28 -7.05 -27.96 6.37
C SER A 28 -8.33 -28.16 7.18
N GLU A 29 -8.38 -29.25 7.95
CA GLU A 29 -9.49 -29.52 8.87
C GLU A 29 -9.29 -28.87 10.25
N GLN A 30 -8.18 -28.14 10.44
CA GLN A 30 -7.89 -27.41 11.68
C GLN A 30 -8.56 -26.03 11.61
N PRO A 31 -9.23 -25.55 12.68
CA PRO A 31 -10.02 -24.32 12.65
C PRO A 31 -9.13 -23.05 12.70
N ASN A 32 -8.22 -22.91 11.74
CA ASN A 32 -7.23 -21.84 11.74
C ASN A 32 -7.81 -20.52 11.21
N ASN A 33 -8.81 -20.59 10.33
CA ASN A 33 -9.53 -19.44 9.79
C ASN A 33 -11.00 -19.83 9.52
N PRO A 34 -11.80 -20.10 10.55
CA PRO A 34 -13.09 -20.73 10.35
C PRO A 34 -14.09 -19.75 9.73
N ALA A 35 -14.73 -20.17 8.63
CA ALA A 35 -15.85 -19.47 8.04
C ALA A 35 -17.06 -20.40 7.90
N VAL A 36 -18.25 -19.83 8.02
CA VAL A 36 -19.50 -20.56 7.95
C VAL A 36 -20.52 -19.81 7.08
N VAL A 37 -21.22 -20.55 6.23
CA VAL A 37 -22.40 -20.07 5.52
C VAL A 37 -23.62 -20.66 6.20
N VAL A 38 -24.54 -19.80 6.63
CA VAL A 38 -25.77 -20.20 7.33
C VAL A 38 -26.96 -19.75 6.52
N ILE A 39 -27.84 -20.68 6.18
CA ILE A 39 -29.17 -20.35 5.67
C ILE A 39 -30.10 -20.20 6.87
N VAL A 40 -30.69 -19.02 6.99
CA VAL A 40 -31.78 -18.77 7.94
C VAL A 40 -33.09 -18.80 7.17
N ARG A 41 -33.95 -19.78 7.48
CA ARG A 41 -35.32 -19.89 6.98
C ARG A 41 -36.31 -19.54 8.08
N GLY A 42 -37.12 -18.54 7.82
CA GLY A 42 -38.25 -18.18 8.65
C GLY A 42 -39.01 -17.05 7.98
N LYS A 43 -40.26 -16.85 8.38
CA LYS A 43 -40.98 -15.64 7.98
C LYS A 43 -40.42 -14.49 8.79
N ALA A 44 -39.46 -13.76 8.21
CA ALA A 44 -39.10 -12.44 8.71
C ALA A 44 -40.24 -11.49 8.37
N ILE A 45 -40.82 -10.89 9.40
CA ILE A 45 -41.55 -9.64 9.22
C ILE A 45 -40.44 -8.59 9.08
N PRO A 46 -40.29 -7.90 7.93
CA PRO A 46 -39.28 -6.86 7.79
C PRO A 46 -39.50 -5.84 8.90
N VAL A 47 -38.55 -5.78 9.83
CA VAL A 47 -38.51 -4.70 10.81
C VAL A 47 -37.65 -3.63 10.17
N SER A 48 -38.24 -2.45 9.93
CA SER A 48 -37.52 -1.29 9.45
C SER A 48 -36.26 -1.09 10.30
N ALA A 49 -35.10 -0.98 9.65
CA ALA A 49 -33.88 -0.59 10.34
C ALA A 49 -34.12 0.73 11.08
N ALA A 50 -33.64 0.83 12.32
CA ALA A 50 -33.72 2.08 13.07
C ALA A 50 -32.99 3.19 12.31
N ALA A 51 -33.52 4.42 12.42
CA ALA A 51 -32.99 5.59 11.75
C ALA A 51 -31.49 5.76 12.04
N ASN A 52 -30.69 5.95 10.98
CA ASN A 52 -29.26 6.23 11.08
C ASN A 52 -29.06 7.59 11.80
N PRO A 53 -28.21 7.67 12.85
CA PRO A 53 -28.06 8.88 13.66
C PRO A 53 -27.12 9.95 13.06
N HIS A 54 -26.70 9.83 11.80
CA HIS A 54 -25.78 10.77 11.17
C HIS A 54 -26.39 11.35 9.89
N GLY A 55 -26.61 12.67 9.95
CA GLY A 55 -27.57 13.40 9.14
C GLY A 55 -27.15 13.77 7.73
N ASP A 56 -28.14 14.32 7.03
CA ASP A 56 -28.09 14.83 5.68
C ASP A 56 -27.22 16.09 5.60
N SER A 57 -26.06 16.01 4.96
CA SER A 57 -25.43 17.20 4.36
C SER A 57 -24.54 16.80 3.18
N LYS A 58 -25.01 17.07 1.97
CA LYS A 58 -24.16 17.20 0.77
C LYS A 58 -24.04 18.68 0.41
N PRO A 59 -22.89 19.10 -0.14
CA PRO A 59 -22.91 19.49 -1.55
C PRO A 59 -21.65 19.08 -2.34
N GLY A 60 -21.86 18.51 -3.54
CA GLY A 60 -20.81 18.20 -4.52
C GLY A 60 -21.02 16.86 -5.23
N ALA A 61 -22.17 16.68 -5.90
CA ALA A 61 -22.62 15.37 -6.38
C ALA A 61 -21.86 14.89 -7.64
N ALA A 62 -21.01 13.88 -7.47
CA ALA A 62 -21.02 12.74 -8.39
C ALA A 62 -22.36 11.97 -8.19
N PRO A 63 -22.93 11.31 -9.23
CA PRO A 63 -24.15 10.53 -9.06
C PRO A 63 -23.97 9.52 -7.93
N ASP A 64 -24.92 9.50 -6.99
CA ASP A 64 -24.93 8.55 -5.88
C ASP A 64 -24.80 7.12 -6.42
N MET A 65 -23.69 6.46 -6.09
CA MET A 65 -23.66 4.99 -6.10
C MET A 65 -24.68 4.51 -5.05
N PRO A 66 -25.55 3.54 -5.39
CA PRO A 66 -26.48 2.98 -4.41
C PRO A 66 -25.70 2.44 -3.20
N ALA A 67 -26.28 2.56 -2.00
CA ALA A 67 -25.73 1.93 -0.80
C ALA A 67 -25.49 0.43 -1.03
N ASP A 68 -24.45 -0.13 -0.42
CA ASP A 68 -24.13 -1.57 -0.53
C ASP A 68 -25.36 -2.42 -0.22
N GLY A 69 -25.80 -3.22 -1.19
CA GLY A 69 -26.99 -4.07 -1.12
C GLY A 69 -28.30 -3.44 -1.64
N ALA A 70 -28.32 -2.16 -1.99
CA ALA A 70 -29.43 -1.58 -2.74
C ALA A 70 -29.28 -1.96 -4.22
N THR A 71 -30.18 -2.80 -4.73
CA THR A 71 -30.22 -3.12 -6.16
C THR A 71 -30.32 -1.83 -6.96
N ALA A 72 -29.39 -1.60 -7.88
CA ALA A 72 -29.44 -0.42 -8.72
C ALA A 72 -30.83 -0.38 -9.40
N PRO A 73 -31.55 0.76 -9.32
CA PRO A 73 -32.93 0.84 -9.81
C PRO A 73 -33.03 0.65 -11.32
N ASN A 74 -31.90 0.70 -12.02
CA ASN A 74 -31.71 0.29 -13.40
C ASN A 74 -30.62 -0.78 -13.43
N HIS A 75 -30.93 -2.03 -13.77
CA HIS A 75 -29.93 -3.09 -13.98
C HIS A 75 -30.39 -4.13 -14.98
N LEU A 76 -29.43 -4.76 -15.66
CA LEU A 76 -29.65 -5.79 -16.66
C LEU A 76 -28.84 -7.02 -16.25
N THR A 77 -29.49 -8.17 -16.21
CA THR A 77 -28.86 -9.47 -15.99
C THR A 77 -29.04 -10.30 -17.25
N LEU A 78 -27.92 -10.82 -17.77
CA LEU A 78 -27.91 -11.74 -18.91
C LEU A 78 -27.70 -13.17 -18.40
N PHE A 79 -28.44 -14.10 -18.99
CA PHE A 79 -28.34 -15.53 -18.72
C PHE A 79 -27.99 -16.25 -20.02
N ILE A 80 -26.94 -17.06 -19.98
CA ILE A 80 -26.48 -17.86 -21.11
C ILE A 80 -26.82 -19.32 -20.81
N ALA A 81 -27.64 -19.93 -21.66
CA ALA A 81 -28.00 -21.35 -21.55
C ALA A 81 -26.93 -22.23 -22.23
N ASP A 82 -26.91 -23.53 -21.88
CA ASP A 82 -25.96 -24.51 -22.45
C ASP A 82 -26.03 -24.63 -23.97
N ASN A 83 -27.17 -24.29 -24.57
CA ASN A 83 -27.36 -24.25 -26.03
C ASN A 83 -26.89 -22.93 -26.68
N GLY A 84 -26.23 -22.05 -25.93
CA GLY A 84 -25.77 -20.73 -26.38
C GLY A 84 -26.86 -19.66 -26.44
N GLY A 85 -28.11 -19.98 -26.09
CA GLY A 85 -29.20 -19.01 -26.07
C GLY A 85 -29.00 -17.98 -24.96
N VAL A 86 -29.14 -16.69 -25.30
CA VAL A 86 -29.08 -15.58 -24.35
C VAL A 86 -30.49 -15.16 -23.97
N SER A 87 -30.73 -14.99 -22.67
CA SER A 87 -31.96 -14.40 -22.14
C SER A 87 -31.62 -13.30 -21.14
N TYR A 88 -32.58 -12.45 -20.83
CA TYR A 88 -32.33 -11.30 -19.97
C TYR A 88 -33.43 -11.08 -18.94
N THR A 89 -33.04 -10.42 -17.85
CA THR A 89 -33.93 -9.68 -16.94
C THR A 89 -33.45 -8.25 -16.88
N LEU A 90 -34.33 -7.31 -17.19
CA LEU A 90 -34.06 -5.88 -17.22
C LEU A 90 -34.97 -5.18 -16.23
N GLU A 91 -34.41 -4.43 -15.31
CA GLU A 91 -35.12 -3.51 -14.43
C GLU A 91 -34.88 -2.08 -14.89
N SER A 92 -35.96 -1.33 -15.04
CA SER A 92 -35.93 0.07 -15.47
C SER A 92 -36.93 0.89 -14.66
N ARG A 93 -36.50 2.04 -14.15
CA ARG A 93 -37.40 2.99 -13.46
C ARG A 93 -38.56 3.46 -14.34
N LYS A 94 -38.37 3.54 -15.65
CA LYS A 94 -39.35 4.10 -16.59
C LYS A 94 -40.32 3.06 -17.13
N THR A 95 -39.80 1.87 -17.44
CA THR A 95 -40.56 0.82 -18.14
C THR A 95 -40.86 -0.39 -17.26
N GLY A 96 -40.39 -0.40 -16.02
CA GLY A 96 -40.54 -1.52 -15.09
C GLY A 96 -39.64 -2.70 -15.44
N ARG A 97 -39.99 -3.87 -14.90
CA ARG A 97 -39.30 -5.13 -15.16
C ARG A 97 -39.70 -5.71 -16.51
N SER A 98 -38.71 -6.13 -17.30
CA SER A 98 -38.92 -6.95 -18.49
C SER A 98 -38.00 -8.16 -18.51
N THR A 99 -38.48 -9.25 -19.12
CA THR A 99 -37.74 -10.51 -19.25
C THR A 99 -38.00 -11.09 -20.62
N GLY A 100 -37.00 -11.69 -21.24
CA GLY A 100 -37.18 -12.31 -22.55
C GLY A 100 -35.95 -13.03 -23.05
N LYS A 101 -36.10 -13.66 -24.22
CA LYS A 101 -34.95 -14.12 -25.01
C LYS A 101 -34.35 -12.94 -25.75
N LEU A 102 -33.03 -12.91 -25.82
CA LEU A 102 -32.27 -11.90 -26.53
C LEU A 102 -31.79 -12.50 -27.85
N GLU A 103 -32.33 -12.00 -28.95
CA GLU A 103 -31.91 -12.41 -30.29
C GLU A 103 -30.67 -11.61 -30.71
N LEU A 104 -29.72 -12.29 -31.36
CA LEU A 104 -28.52 -11.65 -31.88
C LEU A 104 -28.88 -10.54 -32.88
N ASN A 105 -28.17 -9.42 -32.79
CA ASN A 105 -28.31 -8.22 -33.62
C ASN A 105 -29.69 -7.53 -33.55
N ASN A 106 -30.55 -7.91 -32.60
CA ASN A 106 -31.82 -7.24 -32.38
C ASN A 106 -31.72 -6.31 -31.15
N PRO A 107 -31.95 -5.00 -31.30
CA PRO A 107 -31.82 -4.06 -30.19
C PRO A 107 -32.90 -4.26 -29.12
N LEU A 108 -32.46 -4.42 -27.87
CA LEU A 108 -33.29 -4.37 -26.68
C LEU A 108 -33.38 -2.92 -26.17
N THR A 109 -34.60 -2.39 -26.11
CA THR A 109 -34.85 -1.08 -25.49
C THR A 109 -34.70 -1.20 -23.97
N THR A 110 -33.72 -0.49 -23.39
CA THR A 110 -33.40 -0.61 -21.97
C THR A 110 -34.33 0.21 -21.06
N GLY A 111 -34.99 1.24 -21.61
CA GLY A 111 -35.73 2.22 -20.81
C GLY A 111 -34.84 3.10 -19.93
N TRP A 112 -33.51 3.00 -20.06
CA TRP A 112 -32.53 3.86 -19.42
C TRP A 112 -32.17 4.97 -20.41
N ALA A 113 -32.86 6.11 -20.27
CA ALA A 113 -32.82 7.19 -21.25
C ALA A 113 -33.18 6.68 -22.67
N ASP A 114 -32.30 6.87 -23.65
CA ASP A 114 -32.40 6.47 -25.05
C ASP A 114 -31.52 5.25 -25.39
N TRP A 115 -30.91 4.61 -24.39
CA TRP A 115 -29.98 3.52 -24.62
C TRP A 115 -30.65 2.23 -25.08
N GLN A 116 -29.98 1.55 -26.01
CA GLN A 116 -30.35 0.23 -26.50
C GLN A 116 -29.17 -0.72 -26.33
N LEU A 117 -29.47 -1.97 -26.02
CA LEU A 117 -28.49 -3.05 -25.95
C LEU A 117 -28.66 -3.95 -27.17
N THR A 118 -27.57 -4.17 -27.89
CA THR A 118 -27.53 -5.19 -28.96
C THR A 118 -26.44 -6.19 -28.61
N VAL A 119 -26.78 -7.48 -28.65
CA VAL A 119 -25.79 -8.56 -28.55
C VAL A 119 -25.45 -9.00 -29.97
N ASP A 120 -24.20 -8.79 -30.37
CA ASP A 120 -23.69 -9.04 -31.72
C ASP A 120 -23.14 -10.47 -31.88
N ARG A 121 -22.49 -11.01 -30.84
CA ARG A 121 -21.87 -12.34 -30.83
C ARG A 121 -21.77 -12.94 -29.43
N THR A 122 -21.85 -14.27 -29.37
CA THR A 122 -21.48 -15.07 -28.19
C THR A 122 -20.17 -15.83 -28.45
N ILE A 123 -19.20 -15.74 -27.54
CA ILE A 123 -17.90 -16.43 -27.64
C ILE A 123 -17.77 -17.42 -26.45
N PRO A 124 -18.22 -18.68 -26.60
CA PRO A 124 -18.37 -19.63 -25.48
C PRO A 124 -17.06 -20.11 -24.87
N HIS A 125 -15.94 -19.92 -25.56
CA HIS A 125 -14.59 -20.33 -25.15
C HIS A 125 -13.63 -19.14 -25.11
N ALA A 126 -14.12 -17.95 -24.75
CA ALA A 126 -13.26 -16.80 -24.55
C ALA A 126 -12.33 -17.04 -23.33
N GLU A 127 -11.05 -16.78 -23.51
CA GLU A 127 -10.05 -16.80 -22.45
C GLU A 127 -9.56 -15.36 -22.24
N GLU A 128 -9.43 -14.94 -20.99
CA GLU A 128 -8.85 -13.65 -20.67
C GLU A 128 -7.34 -13.72 -20.94
N TRP A 129 -6.85 -12.89 -21.86
CA TRP A 129 -5.44 -12.87 -22.22
C TRP A 129 -4.91 -11.45 -22.25
N MET A 130 -3.73 -11.25 -21.67
CA MET A 130 -3.03 -9.96 -21.62
C MET A 130 -1.64 -10.12 -22.20
N GLU A 131 -1.36 -9.44 -23.30
CA GLU A 131 -0.05 -9.47 -23.96
C GLU A 131 0.68 -8.15 -23.77
N PHE A 132 1.93 -8.23 -23.33
CA PHE A 132 2.82 -7.08 -23.23
C PHE A 132 3.76 -7.04 -24.44
N ASN A 133 3.96 -5.84 -24.98
CA ASN A 133 4.85 -5.61 -26.11
C ASN A 133 5.90 -4.55 -25.75
N PRO A 134 7.19 -4.76 -26.08
CA PRO A 134 8.21 -3.74 -25.88
C PRO A 134 7.87 -2.48 -26.66
N SER A 135 8.00 -1.32 -26.03
CA SER A 135 7.90 -0.04 -26.72
C SER A 135 9.21 0.25 -27.45
N THR A 136 9.12 0.60 -28.74
CA THR A 136 10.26 1.06 -29.55
C THR A 136 10.41 2.59 -29.53
N ALA A 137 9.47 3.31 -28.91
CA ALA A 137 9.47 4.77 -28.86
C ALA A 137 10.08 5.28 -27.55
N PRO A 138 10.95 6.31 -27.59
CA PRO A 138 11.35 7.01 -26.38
C PRO A 138 10.09 7.63 -25.76
N THR A 139 9.72 7.15 -24.57
CA THR A 139 8.48 7.56 -23.92
C THR A 139 8.68 8.94 -23.29
N ALA A 140 7.96 9.94 -23.78
CA ALA A 140 7.78 11.21 -23.07
C ALA A 140 6.70 10.99 -21.99
N GLY A 141 7.10 10.47 -20.83
CA GLY A 141 6.18 10.04 -19.77
C GLY A 141 6.87 9.25 -18.66
N PRO A 142 6.12 8.72 -17.67
CA PRO A 142 6.68 7.89 -16.60
C PRO A 142 7.45 6.70 -17.20
N GLU A 143 8.58 6.37 -16.55
CA GLU A 143 9.49 5.31 -16.96
C GLU A 143 8.71 3.99 -17.13
N LEU A 144 8.79 3.40 -18.33
CA LEU A 144 8.17 2.10 -18.59
C LEU A 144 8.89 1.03 -17.77
N PRO A 145 8.16 0.06 -17.18
CA PRO A 145 8.81 -1.01 -16.43
C PRO A 145 9.63 -1.89 -17.38
N ASP A 146 10.82 -2.28 -16.94
CA ASP A 146 11.60 -3.33 -17.60
C ASP A 146 10.77 -4.62 -17.72
N GLY A 147 11.05 -5.43 -18.74
CA GLY A 147 10.36 -6.71 -18.93
C GLY A 147 11.31 -7.81 -19.39
N VAL A 148 10.93 -9.05 -19.08
CA VAL A 148 11.65 -10.24 -19.54
C VAL A 148 10.78 -11.06 -20.47
N ARG A 149 11.38 -11.64 -21.51
CA ARG A 149 10.68 -12.56 -22.41
C ARG A 149 10.85 -13.98 -21.89
N VAL A 150 9.75 -14.60 -21.51
CA VAL A 150 9.76 -15.97 -20.99
C VAL A 150 9.18 -16.90 -22.04
N ARG A 151 9.88 -18.01 -22.27
CA ARG A 151 9.40 -19.11 -23.09
C ARG A 151 9.19 -20.33 -22.21
N SER A 152 7.96 -20.83 -22.17
CA SER A 152 7.59 -22.09 -21.53
C SER A 152 7.34 -23.14 -22.62
N ALA A 153 7.89 -24.33 -22.46
CA ALA A 153 7.67 -25.45 -23.37
C ALA A 153 7.34 -26.72 -22.58
N GLN A 154 6.13 -27.26 -22.75
CA GLN A 154 5.71 -28.49 -22.09
C GLN A 154 4.74 -29.29 -22.97
N GLY A 155 4.97 -30.60 -23.10
CA GLY A 155 4.09 -31.49 -23.87
C GLY A 155 3.95 -31.11 -25.35
N GLY A 156 4.97 -30.47 -25.95
CA GLY A 156 4.94 -30.00 -27.34
C GLY A 156 4.23 -28.66 -27.56
N ARG A 157 3.61 -28.07 -26.53
CA ARG A 157 3.08 -26.70 -26.56
C ARG A 157 4.16 -25.74 -26.09
N THR A 158 4.37 -24.68 -26.86
CA THR A 158 5.29 -23.58 -26.52
C THR A 158 4.46 -22.32 -26.33
N SER A 159 4.65 -21.62 -25.21
CA SER A 159 4.11 -20.29 -24.93
C SER A 159 5.27 -19.32 -24.76
N GLU A 160 5.14 -18.12 -25.31
CA GLU A 160 6.15 -17.07 -25.23
C GLU A 160 5.46 -15.74 -24.92
N GLN A 161 5.86 -15.07 -23.84
CA GLN A 161 5.21 -13.85 -23.38
C GLN A 161 6.21 -12.92 -22.69
N TRP A 162 5.98 -11.62 -22.79
CA TRP A 162 6.69 -10.61 -22.02
C TRP A 162 6.07 -10.44 -20.64
N ILE A 163 6.92 -10.37 -19.62
CA ILE A 163 6.54 -10.19 -18.23
C ILE A 163 7.18 -8.91 -17.70
N PRO A 164 6.40 -7.84 -17.46
CA PRO A 164 6.92 -6.60 -16.89
C PRO A 164 7.31 -6.78 -15.41
N SER A 165 8.25 -5.95 -14.96
CA SER A 165 8.66 -5.88 -13.56
C SER A 165 7.47 -5.50 -12.67
N GLY A 166 7.27 -6.25 -11.59
CA GLY A 166 6.16 -6.07 -10.64
C GLY A 166 4.87 -6.80 -11.00
N TRP A 167 4.81 -7.48 -12.15
CA TRP A 167 3.66 -8.28 -12.57
C TRP A 167 3.90 -9.77 -12.30
N GLN A 168 2.81 -10.48 -11.97
CA GLN A 168 2.76 -11.93 -11.93
C GLN A 168 1.78 -12.41 -13.00
N ILE A 169 2.24 -13.27 -13.90
CA ILE A 169 1.48 -13.74 -15.06
C ILE A 169 1.37 -15.27 -14.99
N SER A 170 0.17 -15.78 -15.26
CA SER A 170 -0.05 -17.21 -15.46
C SER A 170 0.33 -17.60 -16.88
N MET A 171 1.29 -18.52 -17.02
CA MET A 171 1.66 -19.09 -18.31
C MET A 171 1.16 -20.54 -18.41
N PRO A 172 0.47 -20.91 -19.49
CA PRO A 172 -0.01 -22.28 -19.67
C PRO A 172 1.18 -23.24 -19.81
N ALA A 173 1.24 -24.24 -18.93
CA ALA A 173 2.25 -25.28 -18.94
C ALA A 173 1.59 -26.66 -18.78
N GLY A 174 1.08 -27.19 -19.90
CA GLY A 174 0.42 -28.50 -19.90
C GLY A 174 -0.90 -28.50 -19.12
N THR A 175 -0.95 -29.24 -18.01
CA THR A 175 -2.14 -29.38 -17.13
C THR A 175 -2.10 -28.44 -15.93
N ALA A 176 -1.04 -27.66 -15.76
CA ALA A 176 -0.87 -26.73 -14.66
C ALA A 176 -0.45 -25.36 -15.18
N ASP A 177 -0.96 -24.34 -14.51
CA ASP A 177 -0.59 -22.96 -14.76
C ASP A 177 0.71 -22.65 -14.02
N VAL A 178 1.73 -22.19 -14.75
CA VAL A 178 3.00 -21.75 -14.17
C VAL A 178 2.93 -20.25 -13.96
N GLN A 179 2.96 -19.84 -12.69
CA GLN A 179 3.01 -18.43 -12.30
C GLN A 179 4.44 -17.93 -12.43
N VAL A 180 4.65 -16.89 -13.23
CA VAL A 180 5.96 -16.27 -13.42
C VAL A 180 5.87 -14.79 -13.06
N ALA A 181 6.80 -14.34 -12.23
CA ALA A 181 6.94 -12.94 -11.85
C ALA A 181 8.38 -12.48 -12.05
N TYR A 182 8.53 -11.22 -12.47
CA TYR A 182 9.82 -10.55 -12.60
C TYR A 182 9.83 -9.32 -11.70
N GLY A 183 10.93 -9.08 -11.00
CA GLY A 183 11.07 -7.91 -10.13
C GLY A 183 12.16 -8.06 -9.09
N TRP A 184 12.13 -7.18 -8.10
CA TRP A 184 13.09 -7.17 -7.00
C TRP A 184 13.03 -8.45 -6.16
N LYS A 185 14.20 -8.90 -5.70
CA LYS A 185 14.28 -9.98 -4.72
C LYS A 185 13.51 -9.59 -3.47
N GLN A 186 12.40 -10.28 -3.21
CA GLN A 186 11.65 -10.12 -1.98
C GLN A 186 12.41 -10.77 -0.83
N ILE A 187 12.78 -9.97 0.17
CA ILE A 187 13.38 -10.46 1.41
C ILE A 187 12.28 -10.42 2.46
N PRO A 188 11.75 -11.58 2.89
CA PRO A 188 10.71 -11.60 3.90
C PRO A 188 11.27 -11.02 5.20
N LEU A 189 10.49 -10.13 5.82
CA LEU A 189 10.78 -9.67 7.17
C LEU A 189 10.39 -10.77 8.15
N SER A 190 11.12 -10.87 9.27
CA SER A 190 10.77 -11.80 10.35
C SER A 190 9.58 -11.31 11.20
N VAL A 191 8.87 -10.29 10.75
CA VAL A 191 7.73 -9.69 11.43
C VAL A 191 6.62 -9.43 10.42
N ALA A 192 5.39 -9.73 10.81
CA ALA A 192 4.18 -9.36 10.10
C ALA A 192 3.54 -8.13 10.77
N LEU A 193 2.85 -7.31 9.98
CA LEU A 193 2.24 -6.06 10.40
C LEU A 193 0.78 -6.02 9.94
N GLU A 194 -0.11 -5.73 10.87
CA GLU A 194 -1.55 -5.60 10.65
C GLU A 194 -2.00 -4.22 11.12
N LEU A 195 -2.76 -3.49 10.29
CA LEU A 195 -3.39 -2.23 10.67
C LEU A 195 -4.72 -2.57 11.35
N LEU A 196 -4.85 -2.22 12.64
CA LEU A 196 -6.08 -2.44 13.40
C LEU A 196 -7.05 -1.26 13.30
N ASP A 197 -6.51 -0.05 13.34
CA ASP A 197 -7.30 1.18 13.33
C ASP A 197 -6.48 2.35 12.80
N PHE A 198 -7.14 3.31 12.17
CA PHE A 198 -6.53 4.52 11.63
C PHE A 198 -7.35 5.75 11.97
N GLU A 199 -6.73 6.66 12.71
CA GLU A 199 -7.35 7.89 13.19
C GLU A 199 -6.72 9.10 12.48
N VAL A 200 -7.57 10.00 11.97
CA VAL A 200 -7.15 11.31 11.45
C VAL A 200 -7.71 12.39 12.36
N GLN A 201 -6.82 13.05 13.10
CA GLN A 201 -7.17 14.26 13.84
C GLN A 201 -7.22 15.43 12.86
N ARG A 202 -8.32 16.19 12.86
CA ARG A 202 -8.50 17.38 12.02
C ARG A 202 -8.36 18.66 12.85
N ASN A 203 -7.98 19.75 12.21
CA ASN A 203 -7.94 21.06 12.85
C ASN A 203 -9.36 21.55 13.15
N GLU A 204 -9.55 22.21 14.29
CA GLU A 204 -10.83 22.82 14.61
C GLU A 204 -11.16 23.92 13.58
N GLY A 205 -12.35 23.86 12.97
CA GLY A 205 -12.79 24.82 11.96
C GLY A 205 -12.23 24.61 10.55
N SER A 206 -11.54 23.50 10.27
CA SER A 206 -11.07 23.14 8.92
C SER A 206 -10.98 21.63 8.74
N ASP A 207 -11.23 21.13 7.54
CA ASP A 207 -11.02 19.71 7.21
C ASP A 207 -9.53 19.34 7.05
N SER A 208 -8.61 20.28 7.29
CA SER A 208 -7.18 20.03 7.21
C SER A 208 -6.71 19.05 8.30
N PRO A 209 -5.97 17.99 7.96
CA PRO A 209 -5.47 17.04 8.95
C PRO A 209 -4.43 17.69 9.87
N ALA A 210 -4.68 17.62 11.18
CA ALA A 210 -3.76 18.04 12.25
C ALA A 210 -2.76 16.92 12.60
N GLY A 211 -3.15 15.66 12.43
CA GLY A 211 -2.31 14.51 12.69
C GLY A 211 -2.98 13.21 12.24
N PHE A 212 -2.18 12.20 12.00
CA PHE A 212 -2.65 10.86 11.65
C PHE A 212 -1.92 9.82 12.50
N LYS A 213 -2.67 8.82 12.93
CA LYS A 213 -2.24 7.82 13.92
C LYS A 213 -2.73 6.46 13.47
N SER A 214 -1.82 5.50 13.40
CA SER A 214 -2.12 4.11 13.08
C SER A 214 -1.94 3.25 14.33
N THR A 215 -2.95 2.45 14.65
CA THR A 215 -2.84 1.38 15.63
C THR A 215 -2.49 0.09 14.88
N VAL A 216 -1.35 -0.50 15.23
CA VAL A 216 -0.78 -1.63 14.50
C VAL A 216 -0.56 -2.82 15.43
N ARG A 217 -0.78 -4.03 14.90
CA ARG A 217 -0.36 -5.28 15.53
C ARG A 217 0.84 -5.84 14.78
N VAL A 218 1.87 -6.18 15.52
CA VAL A 218 3.07 -6.83 15.00
C VAL A 218 3.11 -8.25 15.50
N THR A 219 3.36 -9.19 14.62
CA THR A 219 3.51 -10.62 14.94
C THR A 219 4.87 -11.12 14.49
N ASN A 220 5.58 -11.85 15.35
CA ASN A 220 6.83 -12.54 14.98
C ASN A 220 6.50 -13.94 14.42
N ALA A 221 7.46 -14.53 13.71
CA ALA A 221 7.37 -15.92 13.24
C ALA A 221 7.17 -16.95 14.36
N GLU A 222 7.56 -16.59 15.60
CA GLU A 222 7.40 -17.41 16.81
C GLU A 222 5.99 -17.31 17.43
N GLY A 223 5.10 -16.46 16.88
CA GLY A 223 3.72 -16.27 17.38
C GLY A 223 3.55 -15.16 18.41
N ASP A 224 4.64 -14.58 18.90
CA ASP A 224 4.59 -13.40 19.77
C ASP A 224 3.96 -12.22 19.04
N SER A 225 3.00 -11.56 19.68
CA SER A 225 2.33 -10.38 19.16
C SER A 225 2.44 -9.18 20.09
N ALA A 226 2.56 -8.00 19.51
CA ALA A 226 2.48 -6.75 20.24
C ALA A 226 1.62 -5.74 19.48
N THR A 227 0.73 -5.06 20.20
CA THR A 227 -0.05 -3.96 19.66
C THR A 227 0.57 -2.65 20.10
N GLY A 228 0.70 -1.72 19.16
CA GLY A 228 1.28 -0.41 19.39
C GLY A 228 0.65 0.66 18.51
N GLN A 229 1.01 1.91 18.79
CA GLN A 229 0.55 3.05 18.02
C GLN A 229 1.76 3.74 17.41
N CYS A 230 1.66 4.11 16.14
CA CYS A 230 2.64 4.96 15.47
C CYS A 230 1.96 6.21 14.91
N TRP A 231 2.53 7.37 15.21
CA TRP A 231 2.07 8.68 14.74
C TRP A 231 3.25 9.61 14.46
N MET A 232 2.97 10.86 14.11
CA MET A 232 3.99 11.84 13.75
C MET A 232 5.11 11.93 14.80
N ASN A 233 6.34 11.65 14.36
CA ASN A 233 7.56 11.62 15.17
C ASN A 233 7.58 10.61 16.34
N ASN A 234 6.62 9.68 16.39
CA ASN A 234 6.51 8.69 17.45
C ASN A 234 6.43 7.29 16.83
N PRO A 235 7.60 6.68 16.55
CA PRO A 235 7.65 5.34 15.99
C PRO A 235 7.33 4.28 17.03
N PHE A 236 6.56 3.27 16.63
CA PHE A 236 6.39 2.06 17.43
C PHE A 236 7.63 1.18 17.32
N SER A 237 8.10 0.60 18.44
CA SER A 237 9.32 -0.22 18.47
C SER A 237 9.00 -1.66 18.88
N TYR A 238 9.40 -2.63 18.05
CA TYR A 238 9.20 -4.05 18.30
C TYR A 238 10.45 -4.88 17.95
N PRO A 239 10.92 -5.78 18.84
CA PRO A 239 10.45 -5.99 20.19
C PRO A 239 10.88 -4.83 21.12
N GLY A 240 10.00 -4.42 22.04
CA GLY A 240 10.17 -3.23 22.89
C GLY A 240 11.11 -3.40 24.09
N GLN A 241 11.84 -4.51 24.18
CA GLN A 241 12.77 -4.77 25.28
C GLN A 241 14.02 -3.90 25.13
N TRP A 242 14.39 -3.17 26.20
CA TRP A 242 15.51 -2.22 26.18
C TRP A 242 16.83 -2.84 25.72
N TRP A 243 17.11 -4.09 26.09
CA TRP A 243 18.33 -4.80 25.71
C TRP A 243 18.38 -5.11 24.21
N ARG A 244 17.23 -5.35 23.56
CA ARG A 244 17.15 -5.55 22.09
C ARG A 244 17.35 -4.25 21.34
N THR A 245 16.85 -3.14 21.88
CA THR A 245 17.12 -1.81 21.32
C THR A 245 18.58 -1.43 21.52
N PHE A 246 19.19 -1.84 22.64
CA PHE A 246 20.61 -1.66 22.87
C PHE A 246 21.47 -2.43 21.86
N SER A 247 21.11 -3.69 21.57
CA SER A 247 21.87 -4.59 20.68
C SER A 247 21.53 -4.46 19.18
N GLY A 248 20.52 -3.67 18.80
CA GLY A 248 20.14 -3.47 17.40
C GLY A 248 19.25 -4.56 16.79
N LEU A 249 18.45 -5.22 17.64
CA LEU A 249 17.51 -6.28 17.26
C LEU A 249 16.05 -5.78 17.25
N THR A 250 15.84 -4.46 17.16
CA THR A 250 14.51 -3.83 17.23
C THR A 250 14.16 -3.21 15.88
N TYR A 251 12.93 -3.42 15.44
CA TYR A 251 12.28 -2.75 14.33
C TYR A 251 11.56 -1.50 14.84
N LYS A 252 11.69 -0.40 14.11
CA LYS A 252 10.98 0.85 14.31
C LYS A 252 10.00 1.05 13.17
N MET A 253 8.76 1.33 13.52
CA MET A 253 7.65 1.47 12.60
C MET A 253 7.16 2.91 12.69
N SER A 254 7.36 3.63 11.60
CA SER A 254 7.02 5.05 11.50
C SER A 254 5.87 5.22 10.52
N GLN A 255 4.91 6.04 10.92
CA GLN A 255 3.83 6.43 10.05
C GLN A 255 4.36 7.34 8.93
N ALA A 256 4.18 6.97 7.67
CA ALA A 256 4.78 7.65 6.52
C ALA A 256 3.76 8.41 5.66
N SER A 257 2.59 7.83 5.39
CA SER A 257 1.51 8.48 4.63
C SER A 257 0.18 7.76 4.86
N TRP A 258 -0.91 8.29 4.32
CA TRP A 258 -2.25 7.68 4.40
C TRP A 258 -3.05 7.95 3.13
N ASN A 259 -4.07 7.15 2.88
CA ASN A 259 -4.95 7.32 1.73
C ASN A 259 -6.18 8.19 2.10
N PRO A 260 -6.31 9.41 1.56
CA PRO A 260 -7.45 10.31 1.86
C PRO A 260 -8.81 9.75 1.47
N ASP A 261 -8.84 8.88 0.47
CA ASP A 261 -10.07 8.30 -0.07
C ASP A 261 -10.42 6.97 0.61
N ASN A 262 -9.50 6.38 1.38
CA ASN A 262 -9.71 5.12 2.10
C ASN A 262 -8.96 5.08 3.44
N LEU A 263 -9.67 5.37 4.52
CA LEU A 263 -9.15 5.33 5.89
C LEU A 263 -8.72 3.93 6.35
N GLY A 264 -9.12 2.85 5.64
CA GLY A 264 -8.63 1.49 5.89
C GLY A 264 -7.22 1.22 5.36
N GLN A 265 -6.57 2.22 4.73
CA GLN A 265 -5.24 2.07 4.16
C GLN A 265 -4.27 3.13 4.70
N SER A 266 -3.15 2.64 5.23
CA SER A 266 -2.08 3.45 5.79
C SER A 266 -0.72 2.99 5.30
N THR A 267 0.19 3.94 5.05
CA THR A 267 1.56 3.66 4.61
C THR A 267 2.50 3.78 5.78
N ILE A 268 3.11 2.66 6.16
CA ILE A 268 4.02 2.56 7.30
C ILE A 268 5.43 2.20 6.81
N GLN A 269 6.43 2.92 7.30
CA GLN A 269 7.84 2.62 7.06
C GLN A 269 8.40 1.77 8.20
N ILE A 270 9.03 0.65 7.85
CA ILE A 270 9.71 -0.24 8.80
C ILE A 270 11.22 -0.07 8.65
N LEU A 271 11.90 0.22 9.75
CA LEU A 271 13.35 0.38 9.81
C LEU A 271 13.94 -0.54 10.88
N ARG A 272 15.04 -1.23 10.56
CA ARG A 272 15.82 -1.95 11.56
C ARG A 272 16.81 -0.99 12.23
N ASP A 273 16.67 -0.77 13.54
CA ASP A 273 17.60 0.11 14.28
C ASP A 273 18.92 -0.64 14.53
N PRO A 274 20.10 -0.13 14.10
CA PRO A 274 21.40 -0.75 14.35
C PRO A 274 21.80 -0.79 15.83
N GLY A 275 21.00 -0.17 16.71
CA GLY A 275 21.11 -0.28 18.14
C GLY A 275 21.80 0.92 18.78
N TRP A 276 21.64 1.02 20.09
CA TRP A 276 22.25 2.10 20.86
C TRP A 276 23.75 1.89 21.04
N LEU A 277 24.22 0.66 21.22
CA LEU A 277 25.62 0.36 21.52
C LEU A 277 26.58 1.04 20.53
N LEU A 278 26.33 0.86 19.23
CA LEU A 278 27.17 1.45 18.18
C LEU A 278 27.15 2.99 18.21
N LYS A 279 25.98 3.58 18.47
CA LYS A 279 25.79 5.04 18.57
C LYS A 279 26.53 5.61 19.78
N TRP A 280 26.43 4.96 20.94
CA TRP A 280 27.11 5.38 22.17
C TRP A 280 28.62 5.21 22.08
N ILE A 281 29.12 4.10 21.51
CA ILE A 281 30.57 3.91 21.29
C ILE A 281 31.12 5.01 20.37
N GLY A 282 30.44 5.28 19.25
CA GLY A 282 30.86 6.36 18.33
C GLY A 282 30.86 7.73 19.02
N SER A 283 29.81 8.05 19.78
CA SER A 283 29.73 9.29 20.55
C SER A 283 30.85 9.39 21.60
N LEU A 284 31.10 8.32 22.35
CA LEU A 284 32.17 8.26 23.34
C LEU A 284 33.56 8.46 22.70
N LEU A 285 33.82 7.86 21.54
CA LEU A 285 35.08 8.05 20.81
C LEU A 285 35.27 9.51 20.38
N ILE A 286 34.22 10.19 19.93
CA ILE A 286 34.27 11.61 19.56
C ILE A 286 34.57 12.46 20.80
N VAL A 287 33.84 12.27 21.89
CA VAL A 287 34.04 13.00 23.16
C VAL A 287 35.45 12.75 23.71
N SER A 288 35.91 11.50 23.68
CA SER A 288 37.26 11.12 24.10
C SER A 288 38.33 11.75 23.22
N GLY A 289 38.13 11.80 21.90
CA GLY A 289 39.07 12.45 20.96
C GLY A 289 39.21 13.95 21.21
N ILE A 290 38.08 14.64 21.42
CA ILE A 290 38.05 16.06 21.78
C ILE A 290 38.75 16.27 23.13
N PHE A 291 38.41 15.46 24.14
CA PHE A 291 39.06 15.53 25.45
C PHE A 291 40.57 15.34 25.33
N MET A 292 41.02 14.38 24.52
CA MET A 292 42.44 14.12 24.31
C MET A 292 43.14 15.31 23.64
N LEU A 293 42.52 15.93 22.64
CA LEU A 293 43.07 17.09 21.94
C LEU A 293 43.30 18.30 22.88
N PHE A 294 42.35 18.55 23.79
CA PHE A 294 42.38 19.72 24.66
C PHE A 294 43.15 19.49 25.97
N TYR A 295 43.06 18.31 26.58
CA TYR A 295 43.56 18.07 27.93
C TYR A 295 44.83 17.22 27.99
N VAL A 296 45.15 16.45 26.94
CA VAL A 296 46.37 15.62 26.93
C VAL A 296 47.52 16.41 26.28
N LYS A 297 48.48 16.81 27.11
CA LYS A 297 49.64 17.68 26.75
C LYS A 297 50.46 17.18 25.54
N LYS A 298 50.46 15.87 25.28
CA LYS A 298 51.16 15.22 24.16
C LYS A 298 50.49 15.43 22.79
N PHE A 299 49.19 15.72 22.75
CA PHE A 299 48.41 15.91 21.51
C PHE A 299 48.09 17.37 21.20
N ARG A 300 48.44 18.30 22.10
CA ARG A 300 48.39 19.74 21.80
C ARG A 300 49.43 20.04 20.72
N ARG A 301 49.00 20.56 19.57
CA ARG A 301 49.92 21.05 18.53
C ARG A 301 50.85 22.08 19.19
N PRO A 302 52.19 21.93 19.11
CA PRO A 302 53.08 22.97 19.58
C PRO A 302 52.75 24.25 18.80
N SER A 303 52.53 25.36 19.50
CA SER A 303 52.36 26.66 18.87
C SER A 303 53.52 26.88 17.93
N ARG A 304 53.25 26.94 16.63
CA ARG A 304 54.25 27.22 15.61
C ARG A 304 54.79 28.60 15.93
N THR A 305 56.06 28.68 16.34
CA THR A 305 56.73 29.94 16.58
C THR A 305 56.63 30.73 15.27
N VAL A 306 55.86 31.82 15.28
CA VAL A 306 55.80 32.74 14.15
C VAL A 306 57.18 33.37 14.10
N VAL A 307 58.00 32.95 13.14
CA VAL A 307 59.25 33.66 12.83
C VAL A 307 58.82 35.02 12.29
N PRO A 308 59.17 36.14 12.94
CA PRO A 308 58.85 37.45 12.39
C PRO A 308 59.56 37.60 11.03
N PRO A 309 58.92 38.21 10.02
CA PRO A 309 59.56 38.44 8.74
C PRO A 309 60.83 39.28 8.94
N PRO A 310 61.88 39.08 8.11
CA PRO A 310 63.10 39.85 8.23
C PRO A 310 62.80 41.34 8.10
N THR A 311 63.22 42.12 9.09
CA THR A 311 63.12 43.57 9.11
C THR A 311 63.81 44.11 7.87
N LEU A 312 63.05 44.69 6.94
CA LEU A 312 63.62 45.49 5.86
C LEU A 312 64.35 46.66 6.51
N THR A 313 65.68 46.66 6.44
CA THR A 313 66.52 47.81 6.74
C THR A 313 66.00 49.01 5.96
N SER A 314 65.44 49.98 6.68
CA SER A 314 65.12 51.30 6.15
C SER A 314 66.39 51.94 5.58
N PRO A 315 66.35 52.58 4.40
CA PRO A 315 67.50 53.32 3.89
C PRO A 315 67.80 54.52 4.81
N PRO A 316 69.06 54.97 4.87
CA PRO A 316 69.44 56.06 5.76
C PRO A 316 68.72 57.35 5.36
N VAL A 317 67.98 57.93 6.31
CA VAL A 317 67.36 59.26 6.21
C VAL A 317 68.47 60.30 6.13
N ARG A 318 68.54 61.05 5.02
CA ARG A 318 69.36 62.26 4.88
C ARG A 318 68.82 63.29 5.86
N ARG A 319 69.66 63.72 6.81
CA ARG A 319 69.35 64.76 7.79
C ARG A 319 69.48 66.13 7.09
N GLU A 320 68.36 66.76 6.77
CA GLU A 320 68.30 68.21 6.52
C GLU A 320 67.98 68.88 7.85
N GLU A 321 68.97 69.59 8.41
CA GLU A 321 68.75 70.66 9.38
C GLU A 321 69.67 71.84 9.02
N GLU A 322 69.05 73.03 9.09
CA GLU A 322 69.61 74.38 9.15
C GLU A 322 70.17 75.05 7.89
N LEU A 323 69.23 75.69 7.18
CA LEU A 323 69.35 77.12 6.85
C LEU A 323 69.40 77.93 8.16
N ILE A 324 70.50 78.62 8.45
CA ILE A 324 70.59 80.02 8.93
C ILE A 324 72.06 80.47 8.80
N SER A 325 72.23 81.72 8.35
CA SER A 325 73.48 82.47 8.08
C SER A 325 73.98 82.28 6.64
N SER A 326 73.95 83.26 5.75
CA SER A 326 74.06 84.70 5.96
C SER A 326 73.57 85.46 4.72
N ALA A 327 72.75 86.49 4.95
CA ALA A 327 72.72 87.65 4.08
C ALA A 327 74.06 88.38 4.23
N THR A 328 74.83 88.50 3.16
CA THR A 328 75.41 89.74 2.59
C THR A 328 75.95 89.41 1.22
#